data_AF-M0K4G0-F1
#
_entry.id   AF-M0K4G0-F1
#
_cell.length_a   1.000
_cell.length_b   1.000
_cell.length_c   1.000
_cell.angle_alpha   90.00
_cell.angle_beta   90.00
_cell.angle_gamma   90.00
#
_symmetry.space_group_name_H-M   'P 1'
#
loop_
_entity.id
_entity.type
_entity.pdbx_description
1 polymer ?
#
loop_
_entity_poly.entity_id
_entity_poly.type
_entity_poly.pdbx_seq_one_letter_code
_entity_poly.pdbx_strand_id
1 'polypeptide(L)'
;MTTKPELQTEGSFVAGLAAIALFVVLGAVFMGVSFPAPAGFGEGAAITKSLGAALFDIAPSAIMGEGETAVPGEGFLVAFEIIDIVLVAALVGAVMLARREVAGESVTLGVETTDDDDMAVAADGGPGGDDS
;
A
#
# COMPACT_ATOMS: atom_id res chain seq x y z
N MET A 1 -10.28 -15.80 -36.41
CA MET A 1 -9.07 -16.65 -36.39
C MET A 1 -8.17 -16.09 -35.31
N THR A 2 -7.92 -16.83 -34.24
CA THR A 2 -7.06 -16.40 -33.14
C THR A 2 -5.77 -17.18 -33.23
N THR A 3 -4.67 -16.47 -33.45
CA THR A 3 -3.32 -17.05 -33.50
C THR A 3 -2.99 -17.64 -32.12
N LYS A 4 -2.44 -18.86 -32.12
CA LYS A 4 -2.07 -19.57 -30.90
C LYS A 4 -0.86 -18.85 -30.26
N PRO A 5 -0.81 -18.69 -28.92
CA PRO A 5 0.34 -18.08 -28.27
C PRO A 5 1.58 -18.94 -28.49
N GLU A 6 2.60 -18.36 -29.12
CA GLU A 6 3.91 -18.97 -29.32
C GLU A 6 4.89 -18.43 -28.26
N LEU A 7 5.69 -19.32 -27.68
CA LEU A 7 6.73 -18.92 -26.73
C LEU A 7 7.83 -18.19 -27.50
N GLN A 8 8.21 -16.99 -27.02
CA GLN A 8 9.29 -16.22 -27.62
C GLN A 8 10.65 -16.90 -27.37
N THR A 9 11.03 -17.78 -28.28
CA THR A 9 12.30 -18.53 -28.27
C THR A 9 13.49 -17.72 -28.77
N GLU A 10 13.30 -16.49 -29.22
CA GLU A 10 14.36 -15.56 -29.65
C GLU A 10 15.03 -14.82 -28.47
N GLY A 11 14.89 -15.35 -27.24
CA GLY A 11 15.51 -14.78 -26.05
C GLY A 11 17.04 -14.75 -26.13
N SER A 12 17.64 -13.69 -25.59
CA SER A 12 19.10 -13.55 -25.52
C SER A 12 19.72 -14.58 -24.57
N PHE A 13 20.33 -15.62 -25.13
CA PHE A 13 21.14 -16.60 -24.36
C PHE A 13 22.25 -15.93 -23.53
N VAL A 14 22.75 -14.78 -24.01
CA VAL A 14 23.75 -13.97 -23.29
C VAL A 14 23.18 -13.41 -21.99
N ALA A 15 21.92 -12.96 -21.98
CA ALA A 15 21.26 -12.48 -20.78
C ALA A 15 21.03 -13.62 -19.77
N GLY A 16 20.64 -14.80 -20.24
CA GLY A 16 20.51 -15.98 -19.38
C GLY A 16 21.84 -16.41 -18.75
N LEU A 17 22.93 -16.42 -19.54
CA LEU A 17 24.26 -16.72 -19.03
C LEU A 17 24.75 -15.66 -18.03
N ALA A 18 24.49 -14.38 -18.30
CA ALA A 18 24.81 -13.30 -17.39
C ALA A 18 24.07 -13.41 -16.06
N ALA A 19 22.79 -13.81 -16.07
CA ALA A 19 22.01 -14.05 -14.86
C ALA A 19 22.58 -15.21 -14.02
N ILE A 20 22.98 -16.30 -14.66
CA ILE A 20 23.65 -17.43 -13.98
C ILE A 20 24.97 -16.98 -13.36
N ALA A 21 25.78 -16.23 -14.12
CA ALA A 21 27.04 -15.71 -13.60
C ALA A 21 26.82 -14.80 -12.38
N LEU A 22 25.85 -13.89 -12.46
CA LEU A 22 25.48 -13.01 -11.34
C LEU A 22 25.01 -13.82 -10.11
N PHE A 23 24.22 -14.87 -10.32
CA PHE A 23 23.77 -15.77 -9.25
C PHE A 23 24.93 -16.47 -8.55
N VAL A 24 25.91 -16.98 -9.32
CA VAL A 24 27.12 -17.61 -8.76
C VAL A 24 27.94 -16.60 -7.96
N VAL A 25 28.09 -15.38 -8.45
CA VAL A 25 28.80 -14.30 -7.73
C VAL A 25 28.10 -13.98 -6.42
N LEU A 26 26.78 -13.76 -6.42
CA LEU A 26 26.00 -13.52 -5.21
C LEU A 26 26.09 -14.69 -4.23
N GLY A 27 25.99 -15.93 -4.71
CA GLY A 27 26.14 -17.12 -3.90
C GLY A 27 27.51 -17.24 -3.24
N ALA A 28 28.58 -16.95 -3.99
CA ALA A 28 29.94 -16.93 -3.46
C ALA A 28 30.12 -15.84 -2.39
N VAL A 29 29.57 -14.65 -2.62
CA VAL A 29 29.56 -13.56 -1.63
C VAL A 29 28.82 -13.99 -0.37
N PHE A 30 27.60 -14.54 -0.49
CA PHE A 30 26.79 -14.95 0.65
C PHE A 30 27.39 -16.10 1.46
N MET A 31 28.16 -16.99 0.82
CA MET A 31 28.89 -18.03 1.53
C MET A 31 30.17 -17.51 2.21
N GLY A 32 30.78 -16.47 1.64
CA GLY A 32 32.02 -15.88 2.14
C GLY A 32 31.83 -14.82 3.24
N VAL A 33 30.62 -14.29 3.41
CA VAL A 33 30.35 -13.31 4.47
C VAL A 33 30.21 -13.99 5.82
N SER A 34 30.98 -13.52 6.80
CA SER A 34 30.76 -13.82 8.21
C SER A 34 30.21 -12.58 8.90
N PHE A 35 29.05 -12.70 9.54
CA PHE A 35 28.55 -11.65 10.41
C PHE A 35 29.15 -11.82 11.81
N PRO A 36 29.52 -10.73 12.48
CA PRO A 36 29.82 -10.76 13.91
C PRO A 36 28.62 -11.28 14.72
N ALA A 37 28.85 -11.60 15.99
CA ALA A 37 27.74 -11.90 16.90
C ALA A 37 26.70 -10.77 16.82
N PRO A 38 25.39 -11.08 16.67
CA PRO A 38 24.37 -10.07 16.52
C PRO A 38 24.36 -9.16 17.74
N ALA A 39 24.82 -7.92 17.55
CA ALA A 39 24.67 -6.86 18.52
C ALA A 39 23.22 -6.38 18.41
N GLY A 40 22.37 -6.86 19.31
CA GLY A 40 21.03 -6.30 19.46
C GLY A 40 21.08 -4.81 19.84
N PHE A 41 19.92 -4.21 20.03
CA PHE A 41 19.86 -2.85 20.56
C PHE A 41 20.17 -2.83 22.05
N GLY A 42 20.73 -1.71 22.53
CA GLY A 42 21.02 -1.51 23.95
C GLY A 42 19.78 -1.56 24.83
N GLU A 43 19.98 -1.73 26.13
CA GLU A 43 18.90 -1.66 27.11
C GLU A 43 18.18 -0.30 27.02
N GLY A 44 16.84 -0.32 27.06
CA GLY A 44 16.03 0.89 26.93
C GLY A 44 15.84 1.40 25.50
N ALA A 45 16.38 0.75 24.47
CA ALA A 45 16.20 1.19 23.08
C ALA A 45 14.72 1.06 22.63
N ALA A 46 14.06 2.20 22.44
CA ALA A 46 12.65 2.24 22.06
C ALA A 46 12.49 2.21 20.53
N ILE A 47 12.59 1.01 19.94
CA ILE A 47 12.61 0.81 18.47
C ILE A 47 11.35 1.35 17.80
N THR A 48 10.18 0.98 18.29
CA THR A 48 8.90 1.39 17.70
C THR A 48 8.72 2.91 17.76
N LYS A 49 9.12 3.56 18.87
CA LYS A 49 9.07 5.02 19.01
C LYS A 49 10.09 5.68 18.11
N SER A 50 11.32 5.17 18.02
CA SER A 50 12.35 5.70 17.13
C SER A 50 11.91 5.60 15.67
N LEU A 51 11.27 4.50 15.27
CA LEU A 51 10.69 4.35 13.95
C LEU A 51 9.53 5.33 13.71
N GLY A 52 8.61 5.46 14.67
CA GLY A 52 7.52 6.45 14.59
C GLY A 52 8.06 7.88 14.48
N ALA A 53 9.12 8.20 15.21
CA ALA A 53 9.77 9.50 15.12
C ALA A 53 10.37 9.75 13.74
N ALA A 54 11.07 8.77 13.18
CA ALA A 54 11.64 8.82 11.85
C ALA A 54 10.57 8.94 10.75
N LEU A 55 9.45 8.20 10.86
CA LEU A 55 8.36 8.24 9.89
C LEU A 55 7.72 9.62 9.75
N PHE A 56 7.61 10.37 10.84
CA PHE A 56 6.98 11.69 10.86
C PHE A 56 7.98 12.86 10.96
N ASP A 57 9.27 12.58 10.85
CA ASP A 57 10.37 13.56 11.00
C ASP A 57 10.24 14.42 12.28
N ILE A 58 9.87 13.77 13.38
CA ILE A 58 9.77 14.41 14.70
C ILE A 58 11.01 14.13 15.54
N ALA A 59 11.39 15.09 16.38
CA ALA A 59 12.48 14.91 17.32
C ALA A 59 12.15 13.72 18.27
N PRO A 60 13.00 12.68 18.37
CA PRO A 60 12.72 11.52 19.21
C PRO A 60 12.44 11.88 20.67
N SER A 61 13.15 12.89 21.20
CA SER A 61 12.96 13.41 22.56
C SER A 61 11.54 13.90 22.87
N ALA A 62 10.71 14.19 21.85
CA ALA A 62 9.33 14.61 22.03
C ALA A 62 8.39 13.46 22.45
N ILE A 63 8.78 12.20 22.21
CA ILE A 63 7.91 11.02 22.43
C ILE A 63 8.55 9.92 23.30
N MET A 64 9.82 10.07 23.68
CA MET A 64 10.49 9.13 24.59
C MET A 64 10.00 9.27 26.03
N GLY A 65 9.87 8.14 26.70
CA GLY A 65 9.62 8.05 28.14
C GLY A 65 10.90 8.00 28.97
N GLU A 66 10.75 8.02 30.29
CA GLU A 66 11.89 7.88 31.20
C GLU A 66 12.57 6.51 31.06
N GLY A 67 13.90 6.51 30.96
CA GLY A 67 14.68 5.28 30.75
C GLY A 67 14.70 4.77 29.30
N GLU A 68 14.00 5.42 28.37
CA GLU A 68 14.05 5.08 26.95
C GLU A 68 15.17 5.83 26.22
N THR A 69 15.80 5.14 25.27
CA THR A 69 16.81 5.71 24.39
C THR A 69 16.37 5.62 22.94
N ALA A 70 16.58 6.73 22.22
CA ALA A 70 16.32 6.80 20.80
C ALA A 70 17.40 6.04 20.02
N VAL A 71 16.99 5.27 19.02
CA VAL A 71 17.91 4.68 18.04
C VAL A 71 18.16 5.71 16.93
N PRO A 72 19.43 6.01 16.59
CA PRO A 72 19.75 6.91 15.49
C PRO A 72 19.16 6.41 14.16
N GLY A 73 18.54 7.32 13.41
CA GLY A 73 17.95 7.04 12.11
C GLY A 73 17.71 8.33 11.31
N GLU A 74 17.47 8.18 10.01
CA GLU A 74 17.09 9.28 9.12
C GLU A 74 15.56 9.42 9.08
N GLY A 75 15.08 10.63 8.77
CA GLY A 75 13.66 10.90 8.56
C GLY A 75 13.15 10.26 7.26
N PHE A 76 11.96 9.67 7.32
CA PHE A 76 11.29 9.01 6.19
C PHE A 76 10.00 9.72 5.75
N LEU A 77 9.72 10.93 6.25
CA LEU A 77 8.47 11.64 6.01
C LEU A 77 8.13 11.76 4.53
N VAL A 78 9.10 12.09 3.69
CA VAL A 78 8.90 12.20 2.24
C VAL A 78 8.51 10.84 1.62
N ALA A 79 9.20 9.77 2.02
CA ALA A 79 8.91 8.43 1.51
C ALA A 79 7.52 7.95 2.00
N PHE A 80 7.17 8.24 3.24
CA PHE A 80 5.85 7.94 3.82
C PHE A 80 4.73 8.62 3.02
N GLU A 81 4.88 9.91 2.71
CA GLU A 81 3.88 10.67 1.95
C GLU A 81 3.77 10.19 0.49
N ILE A 82 4.89 9.86 -0.15
CA ILE A 82 4.88 9.30 -1.51
C ILE A 82 4.11 7.97 -1.53
N ILE A 83 4.31 7.11 -0.53
CA ILE A 83 3.59 5.84 -0.42
C ILE A 83 2.10 6.11 -0.26
N ASP A 84 1.69 7.07 0.57
CA ASP A 84 0.27 7.42 0.75
C ASP A 84 -0.38 7.82 -0.59
N ILE A 85 0.22 8.76 -1.32
CA ILE A 85 -0.29 9.20 -2.63
C ILE A 85 -0.35 8.04 -3.62
N VAL A 86 0.68 7.18 -3.66
CA VAL A 86 0.71 6.01 -4.54
C VAL A 86 -0.40 5.02 -4.17
N LEU A 87 -0.64 4.77 -2.89
CA LEU A 87 -1.70 3.88 -2.43
C LEU A 87 -3.09 4.43 -2.79
N VAL A 88 -3.31 5.74 -2.63
CA VAL A 88 -4.57 6.40 -3.04
C VAL A 88 -4.78 6.28 -4.56
N ALA A 89 -3.74 6.57 -5.36
CA ALA A 89 -3.82 6.44 -6.81
C ALA A 89 -4.07 4.99 -7.25
N ALA A 90 -3.41 4.02 -6.62
CA ALA A 90 -3.60 2.60 -6.88
C ALA A 90 -5.01 2.16 -6.50
N LEU A 91 -5.55 2.62 -5.37
CA LEU A 91 -6.93 2.34 -4.96
C LEU A 91 -7.94 2.90 -5.96
N VAL A 92 -7.78 4.17 -6.35
CA VAL A 92 -8.65 4.80 -7.36
C VAL A 92 -8.56 4.04 -8.68
N GLY A 93 -7.35 3.71 -9.14
CA GLY A 93 -7.13 2.93 -10.36
C GLY A 93 -7.76 1.54 -10.29
N ALA A 94 -7.62 0.84 -9.16
CA ALA A 94 -8.22 -0.46 -8.94
C ALA A 94 -9.75 -0.40 -8.95
N VAL A 95 -10.36 0.62 -8.31
CA VAL A 95 -11.82 0.80 -8.33
C VAL A 95 -12.33 1.14 -9.73
N MET A 96 -11.65 2.04 -10.45
CA MET A 96 -12.03 2.38 -11.82
C MET A 96 -11.91 1.20 -12.77
N LEU A 97 -10.88 0.35 -12.61
CA LEU A 97 -10.71 -0.88 -13.40
C LEU A 97 -11.70 -1.98 -13.01
N ALA A 98 -12.08 -2.06 -11.74
CA ALA A 98 -13.05 -3.03 -11.25
C ALA A 98 -14.49 -2.68 -11.64
N ARG A 99 -14.79 -1.38 -11.85
CA ARG A 99 -16.09 -0.95 -12.35
C ARG A 99 -16.32 -1.49 -13.75
N ARG A 100 -17.41 -2.24 -13.90
CA ARG A 100 -17.89 -2.72 -15.20
C ARG A 100 -18.89 -1.71 -15.75
N GLU A 101 -18.64 -1.20 -16.94
CA GLU A 101 -19.58 -0.37 -17.68
C GLU A 101 -20.19 -1.19 -18.84
N VAL A 102 -21.49 -1.06 -19.04
CA VAL A 102 -22.20 -1.63 -20.20
C VAL A 102 -22.99 -0.50 -20.85
N ALA A 103 -22.72 -0.24 -22.13
CA ALA A 103 -23.36 0.84 -22.90
C ALA A 103 -23.22 2.26 -22.29
N GLY A 104 -22.16 2.51 -21.51
CA GLY A 104 -21.94 3.80 -20.83
C GLY A 104 -22.58 3.92 -19.45
N GLU A 105 -23.21 2.84 -18.96
CA GLU A 105 -23.82 2.78 -17.64
C GLU A 105 -23.03 1.83 -16.72
N SER A 106 -22.79 2.27 -15.47
CA SER A 106 -22.07 1.47 -14.49
C SER A 106 -22.96 0.32 -13.97
N VAL A 107 -22.55 -0.92 -14.22
CA VAL A 107 -23.30 -2.10 -13.79
C VAL A 107 -22.93 -2.44 -12.35
N THR A 108 -23.87 -2.26 -11.43
CA THR A 108 -23.74 -2.70 -10.04
C THR A 108 -24.25 -4.14 -9.91
N LEU A 109 -23.44 -5.03 -9.34
CA LEU A 109 -23.85 -6.40 -9.03
C LEU A 109 -24.39 -6.42 -7.59
N GLY A 110 -25.70 -6.23 -7.45
CA GLY A 110 -26.41 -6.40 -6.19
C GLY A 110 -27.01 -5.12 -5.63
N VAL A 111 -28.08 -4.64 -6.28
CA VAL A 111 -29.34 -4.14 -5.70
C VAL A 111 -30.25 -4.07 -6.93
N GLU A 112 -31.38 -4.76 -6.89
CA GLU A 112 -32.45 -4.53 -7.85
C GLU A 112 -33.05 -3.18 -7.46
N THR A 113 -32.45 -2.09 -7.94
CA THR A 113 -33.14 -0.80 -7.95
C THR A 113 -34.19 -0.95 -9.02
N THR A 114 -35.41 -1.25 -8.59
CA THR A 114 -36.59 -0.92 -9.35
C THR A 114 -36.45 0.55 -9.72
N ASP A 115 -36.30 0.81 -11.01
CA ASP A 115 -36.57 2.14 -11.56
C ASP A 115 -37.98 2.51 -11.10
N ASP A 116 -38.08 3.43 -10.15
CA ASP A 116 -39.30 4.19 -9.96
C ASP A 116 -38.94 5.63 -9.60
N ASP A 117 -39.42 6.49 -10.47
CA ASP A 117 -39.36 7.94 -10.47
C ASP A 117 -39.80 8.57 -9.13
N ASP A 118 -39.29 9.78 -8.88
CA ASP A 118 -39.89 10.78 -7.99
C ASP A 118 -40.15 10.39 -6.53
N MET A 119 -39.08 10.21 -5.74
CA MET A 119 -39.18 10.43 -4.30
C MET A 119 -39.19 11.94 -4.01
N ALA A 120 -40.36 12.56 -4.18
CA ALA A 120 -40.63 13.89 -3.64
C ALA A 120 -40.40 13.87 -2.12
N VAL A 121 -39.40 14.62 -1.68
CA VAL A 121 -39.06 14.76 -0.26
C VAL A 121 -40.19 15.53 0.44
N ALA A 122 -41.06 14.83 1.16
CA ALA A 122 -42.04 15.46 2.05
C ALA A 122 -41.31 16.07 3.26
N ALA A 123 -41.41 17.39 3.39
CA ALA A 123 -40.78 18.17 4.45
C ALA A 123 -41.84 18.76 5.41
N ASP A 124 -42.76 17.96 5.93
CA ASP A 124 -43.72 18.37 6.96
C ASP A 124 -43.46 17.67 8.30
N GLY A 125 -42.33 18.03 8.91
CA GLY A 125 -42.13 17.77 10.33
C GLY A 125 -43.13 18.55 11.19
N GLY A 126 -44.25 17.93 11.54
CA GLY A 126 -45.22 18.47 12.49
C GLY A 126 -46.03 17.37 13.18
N PRO A 127 -46.09 17.31 14.52
CA PRO A 127 -46.93 16.33 15.20
C PRO A 127 -48.40 16.66 14.94
N GLY A 128 -49.13 15.69 14.38
CA GLY A 128 -50.56 15.80 14.09
C GLY A 128 -51.34 16.16 15.35
N GLY A 129 -51.76 17.42 15.42
CA GLY A 129 -52.72 17.91 16.40
C GLY A 129 -54.14 17.60 15.94
N ASP A 130 -54.92 17.11 16.89
CA ASP A 130 -56.38 16.98 16.92
C ASP A 130 -57.14 18.02 16.09
N ASP A 131 -58.20 17.58 15.41
CA ASP A 131 -59.50 18.25 15.55
C ASP A 131 -60.66 17.34 15.13
N SER A 132 -61.65 17.34 16.03
CA SER A 132 -62.98 16.70 16.08
C SER A 132 -63.84 16.76 14.81
#